data_AF-A9WR16-F1
#
_entry.id   AF-A9WR16-F1
#
_cell.length_a   1.000
_cell.length_b   1.000
_cell.length_c   1.000
_cell.angle_alpha   90.00
_cell.angle_beta   90.00
_cell.angle_gamma   90.00
#
_symmetry.space_group_name_H-M   'P 1'
#
loop_
_entity.id
_entity.type
_entity.pdbx_description
1 polymer ?
#
loop_
_entity_poly.entity_id
_entity_poly.type
_entity_poly.pdbx_seq_one_letter_code
_entity_poly.pdbx_strand_id
1 'polypeptide(L)'
;MLAVQAQGAPMSEGMLGADPAALRELGRDFDNSANLISEARALLAAKINGPLQWHGADAFFFQHVLNSSHAPTLRNAAQMLSDCSRTLAQQAQEQEDASAANGG
;
A
#
# COMPACT_ATOMS: atom_id res chain seq x y z
N MET A 1 47.88 2.73 -0.03
CA MET A 1 47.19 3.31 -1.20
C MET A 1 45.74 2.84 -1.12
N LEU A 2 44.85 3.79 -0.81
CA LEU A 2 43.38 3.83 -0.68
C LEU A 2 42.57 2.61 -0.21
N ALA A 3 41.81 2.87 0.86
CA ALA A 3 40.72 2.08 1.41
C ALA A 3 39.50 2.08 0.48
N VAL A 4 38.87 0.91 0.32
CA VAL A 4 37.54 0.77 -0.29
C VAL A 4 36.51 1.11 0.78
N GLN A 5 36.00 2.35 0.76
CA GLN A 5 34.81 2.71 1.51
C GLN A 5 33.60 2.39 0.63
N ALA A 6 32.88 1.33 0.99
CA ALA A 6 31.52 1.13 0.52
C ALA A 6 30.64 2.19 1.21
N GLN A 7 30.43 3.33 0.55
CA GLN A 7 29.39 4.27 0.92
C GLN A 7 28.05 3.58 0.72
N GLY A 8 27.39 3.21 1.83
CA GLY A 8 25.94 3.11 1.85
C GLY A 8 25.40 4.50 1.55
N ALA A 9 24.93 4.71 0.32
CA ALA A 9 24.22 5.92 -0.05
C ALA A 9 22.98 6.02 0.83
N PRO A 10 22.78 7.13 1.56
CA PRO A 10 21.55 7.32 2.31
C PRO A 10 20.39 7.43 1.32
N MET A 11 19.30 6.71 1.57
CA MET A 11 18.03 6.80 0.83
C MET A 11 17.31 8.14 1.07
N SER A 12 18.05 9.23 1.27
CA SER A 12 17.55 10.57 1.61
C SER A 12 18.13 11.68 0.73
N GLU A 13 18.78 11.34 -0.39
CA GLU A 13 19.41 12.33 -1.28
C GLU A 13 18.54 12.71 -2.50
N GLY A 14 17.36 12.10 -2.68
CA GLY A 14 16.65 12.13 -3.97
C GLY A 14 15.41 13.01 -4.11
N MET A 15 14.85 13.58 -3.02
CA MET A 15 13.49 14.16 -3.08
C MET A 15 13.35 15.60 -2.61
N LEU A 16 14.43 16.28 -2.21
CA LEU A 16 14.38 17.70 -1.89
C LEU A 16 13.96 18.50 -3.14
N GLY A 17 12.68 18.88 -3.21
CA GLY A 17 12.06 19.57 -4.35
C GLY A 17 10.77 18.95 -4.91
N ALA A 18 10.30 17.80 -4.39
CA ALA A 18 8.98 17.27 -4.74
C ALA A 18 7.85 18.10 -4.09
N ASP A 19 6.76 18.37 -4.81
CA ASP A 19 5.59 19.12 -4.28
C ASP A 19 4.90 18.34 -3.14
N PRO A 20 4.93 18.84 -1.89
CA PRO A 20 4.28 18.18 -0.75
C PRO A 20 2.78 17.98 -0.94
N ALA A 21 2.09 18.85 -1.69
CA ALA A 21 0.67 18.70 -1.98
C ALA A 21 0.41 17.51 -2.90
N ALA A 22 1.20 17.37 -3.97
CA ALA A 22 1.12 16.25 -4.90
C ALA A 22 1.44 14.90 -4.22
N LEU A 23 2.43 14.86 -3.32
CA LEU A 23 2.74 13.66 -2.54
C LEU A 23 1.57 13.24 -1.65
N ARG A 24 0.90 14.20 -1.00
CA ARG A 24 -0.30 13.91 -0.19
C ARG A 24 -1.48 13.46 -1.04
N GLU A 25 -1.68 14.04 -2.21
CA GLU A 25 -2.72 13.61 -3.15
C GLU A 25 -2.50 12.16 -3.57
N LEU A 26 -1.30 11.82 -4.04
CA LEU A 26 -0.95 10.44 -4.39
C LEU A 26 -1.12 9.48 -3.19
N GLY A 27 -0.72 9.90 -2.00
CA GLY A 27 -0.92 9.13 -0.77
C GLY A 27 -2.39 8.86 -0.48
N ARG A 28 -3.28 9.83 -0.68
CA ARG A 28 -4.73 9.65 -0.52
C ARG A 28 -5.29 8.69 -1.57
N ASP A 29 -4.84 8.77 -2.82
CA ASP A 29 -5.28 7.86 -3.88
C ASP A 29 -4.91 6.40 -3.58
N PHE A 30 -3.72 6.19 -3.02
CA PHE A 30 -3.29 4.85 -2.58
C PHE A 30 -4.13 4.33 -1.41
N ASP A 31 -4.43 5.19 -0.42
CA ASP A 31 -5.28 4.79 0.70
C ASP A 31 -6.72 4.47 0.25
N ASN A 32 -7.29 5.31 -0.61
CA ASN A 32 -8.60 5.06 -1.23
C ASN A 32 -8.62 3.72 -1.97
N SER A 33 -7.58 3.43 -2.75
CA SER A 33 -7.45 2.16 -3.47
C SER A 33 -7.31 0.96 -2.53
N ALA A 34 -6.56 1.10 -1.43
CA ALA A 34 -6.44 0.08 -0.40
C ALA A 34 -7.79 -0.23 0.26
N ASN A 35 -8.58 0.80 0.54
CA ASN A 35 -9.93 0.69 1.11
C ASN A 35 -10.87 -0.03 0.15
N LEU A 36 -10.89 0.35 -1.14
CA LEU A 36 -11.71 -0.31 -2.16
C LEU A 36 -11.39 -1.81 -2.30
N ILE A 37 -10.11 -2.19 -2.29
CA ILE A 37 -9.70 -3.60 -2.33
C ILE A 37 -10.17 -4.34 -1.07
N SER A 38 -10.04 -3.71 0.10
CA SER A 38 -10.45 -4.29 1.37
C SER A 38 -11.96 -4.53 1.44
N GLU A 39 -12.75 -3.56 0.98
CA GLU A 39 -14.21 -3.66 0.87
C GLU A 39 -14.65 -4.74 -0.11
N ALA A 40 -14.06 -4.77 -1.31
CA ALA A 40 -14.36 -5.79 -2.32
C ALA A 40 -14.05 -7.20 -1.79
N ARG A 41 -12.92 -7.38 -1.09
CA ARG A 41 -12.56 -8.65 -0.44
C ARG A 41 -13.57 -9.05 0.62
N ALA A 42 -14.01 -8.12 1.46
CA ALA A 42 -15.00 -8.39 2.50
C ALA A 42 -16.36 -8.79 1.90
N LEU A 43 -16.80 -8.08 0.85
CA LEU A 43 -18.04 -8.38 0.14
C LEU A 43 -17.99 -9.76 -0.55
N LEU A 44 -16.87 -10.10 -1.18
CA LEU A 44 -16.66 -11.42 -1.77
C LEU A 44 -16.73 -12.53 -0.73
N ALA A 45 -16.02 -12.37 0.40
CA ALA A 45 -16.04 -13.34 1.49
C ALA A 45 -17.44 -13.51 2.09
N ALA A 46 -18.16 -12.41 2.32
CA ALA A 46 -19.52 -12.45 2.88
C ALA A 46 -20.52 -13.11 1.93
N LYS A 47 -20.41 -12.88 0.62
CA LYS A 47 -21.24 -13.57 -0.37
C LYS A 47 -20.90 -15.06 -0.40
N ILE A 48 -19.64 -15.40 -0.65
CA ILE A 48 -19.24 -16.79 -0.93
C ILE A 48 -19.34 -17.70 0.30
N ASN A 49 -19.01 -17.20 1.49
CA ASN A 49 -19.11 -17.96 2.74
C ASN A 49 -20.46 -17.76 3.46
N GLY A 50 -21.36 -16.96 2.89
CA GLY A 50 -22.71 -16.76 3.41
C GLY A 50 -23.65 -17.92 3.10
N PRO A 51 -24.97 -17.78 3.34
CA PRO A 51 -25.98 -18.81 3.07
C PRO A 51 -26.27 -18.94 1.57
N LEU A 52 -25.23 -19.09 0.74
CA LEU A 52 -25.38 -19.40 -0.66
C LEU A 52 -25.84 -20.86 -0.80
N GLN A 53 -26.88 -21.10 -1.60
CA GLN A 53 -27.34 -22.45 -1.96
C GLN A 53 -26.41 -23.13 -2.98
N TRP A 54 -25.19 -22.63 -3.17
CA TRP A 54 -24.21 -23.15 -4.11
C TRP A 54 -23.38 -24.24 -3.45
N HIS A 55 -23.61 -25.47 -3.87
CA HIS A 55 -23.00 -26.68 -3.31
C HIS A 55 -22.37 -27.52 -4.43
N GLY A 56 -21.58 -28.53 -4.03
CA GLY A 56 -20.91 -29.45 -4.95
C GLY A 56 -19.39 -29.24 -5.03
N ALA A 57 -18.72 -30.05 -5.84
CA ALA A 57 -17.27 -30.06 -5.94
C ALA A 57 -16.69 -28.71 -6.40
N ASP A 58 -17.35 -28.05 -7.34
CA ASP A 58 -16.93 -26.74 -7.85
C ASP A 58 -17.02 -25.65 -6.78
N ALA A 59 -18.11 -25.65 -6.00
CA ALA A 59 -18.29 -24.72 -4.89
C ALA A 59 -17.20 -24.90 -3.84
N PHE A 60 -16.88 -26.15 -3.49
CA PHE A 60 -15.80 -26.47 -2.55
C PHE A 60 -14.44 -26.00 -3.08
N PHE A 61 -14.10 -26.32 -4.34
CA PHE A 61 -12.83 -25.93 -4.94
C PHE A 61 -12.69 -24.41 -5.02
N PHE A 62 -13.74 -23.71 -5.47
CA PHE A 62 -13.73 -22.25 -5.56
C PHE A 62 -13.60 -21.60 -4.18
N GLN A 63 -14.37 -22.04 -3.18
CA GLN A 63 -14.24 -21.54 -1.80
C GLN A 63 -12.81 -21.79 -1.28
N HIS A 64 -12.24 -22.96 -1.56
CA HIS A 64 -10.87 -23.26 -1.15
C HIS A 64 -9.87 -22.29 -1.78
N VAL A 65 -9.87 -22.13 -3.11
CA VAL A 65 -8.94 -21.23 -3.84
C VAL A 65 -9.13 -19.78 -3.42
N LEU A 66 -10.37 -19.32 -3.27
CA LEU A 66 -10.68 -17.96 -2.83
C LEU A 66 -10.06 -17.69 -1.45
N ASN A 67 -10.25 -18.60 -0.49
CA ASN A 67 -9.77 -18.42 0.88
C ASN A 67 -8.26 -18.64 1.02
N SER A 68 -7.68 -19.60 0.28
CA SER A 68 -6.27 -19.98 0.43
C SER A 68 -5.30 -19.13 -0.41
N SER A 69 -5.75 -18.56 -1.53
CA SER A 69 -4.91 -17.82 -2.47
C SER A 69 -5.36 -16.38 -2.66
N HIS A 70 -6.59 -16.17 -3.16
CA HIS A 70 -7.02 -14.83 -3.58
C HIS A 70 -7.20 -13.86 -2.41
N ALA A 71 -7.84 -14.29 -1.32
CA ALA A 71 -8.06 -13.44 -0.15
C ALA A 71 -6.74 -12.95 0.49
N PRO A 72 -5.71 -13.80 0.69
CA PRO A 72 -4.37 -13.35 1.07
C PRO A 72 -3.74 -12.35 0.09
N THR A 73 -3.81 -12.62 -1.22
CA THR A 73 -3.25 -11.70 -2.23
C THR A 73 -3.90 -10.32 -2.19
N LEU A 74 -5.24 -10.25 -2.12
CA LEU A 74 -5.97 -8.99 -2.01
C LEU A 74 -5.63 -8.24 -0.72
N ARG A 75 -5.50 -8.97 0.40
CA ARG A 75 -5.08 -8.38 1.68
C ARG A 75 -3.67 -7.78 1.58
N ASN A 76 -2.73 -8.50 0.98
CA ASN A 76 -1.35 -8.04 0.84
C ASN A 76 -1.27 -6.80 -0.07
N ALA A 77 -2.02 -6.78 -1.16
CA ALA A 77 -2.09 -5.62 -2.06
C ALA A 77 -2.64 -4.37 -1.35
N ALA A 78 -3.74 -4.51 -0.61
CA ALA A 78 -4.30 -3.41 0.18
C ALA A 78 -3.30 -2.91 1.25
N GLN A 79 -2.62 -3.84 1.93
CA GLN A 79 -1.60 -3.48 2.92
C GLN A 79 -0.45 -2.70 2.28
N MET A 80 0.07 -3.16 1.14
CA MET A 80 1.16 -2.50 0.43
C MET A 80 0.79 -1.07 0.00
N LEU A 81 -0.43 -0.87 -0.51
CA LEU A 81 -0.94 0.47 -0.86
C LEU A 81 -1.07 1.38 0.37
N SER A 82 -1.59 0.86 1.48
CA SER A 82 -1.68 1.62 2.73
C SER A 82 -0.29 1.98 3.27
N ASP A 83 0.69 1.07 3.16
CA ASP A 83 2.06 1.31 3.58
C ASP A 83 2.70 2.42 2.73
N CYS A 84 2.56 2.35 1.40
CA CYS A 84 3.01 3.39 0.49
C CYS A 84 2.33 4.75 0.76
N SER A 85 1.03 4.76 1.07
CA SER A 85 0.32 5.98 1.46
C SER A 85 0.96 6.66 2.69
N ARG A 86 1.29 5.88 3.72
CA ARG A 86 1.96 6.39 4.92
C ARG A 86 3.37 6.91 4.61
N THR A 87 4.13 6.21 3.78
CA THR A 87 5.45 6.68 3.33
C THR A 87 5.35 8.01 2.58
N LEU A 88 4.40 8.15 1.65
CA LEU A 88 4.19 9.40 0.90
C LEU A 88 3.80 10.57 1.80
N ALA A 89 2.96 10.33 2.81
CA ALA A 89 2.59 11.34 3.80
C ALA A 89 3.78 11.78 4.66
N GLN A 90 4.65 10.85 5.06
CA GLN A 90 5.89 11.14 5.78
C GLN A 90 6.85 11.97 4.92
N GLN A 91 7.06 11.55 3.67
CA GLN A 91 7.92 12.28 2.73
C GLN A 91 7.40 13.70 2.47
N ALA A 92 6.08 13.90 2.36
CA ALA A 92 5.50 15.23 2.22
C ALA A 92 5.80 16.12 3.44
N GLN A 93 5.72 15.56 4.65
CA GLN A 93 6.05 16.30 5.88
C GLN A 93 7.53 16.69 5.92
N GLU A 94 8.42 15.75 5.59
CA GLU A 94 9.87 16.00 5.55
C GLU A 94 10.23 17.13 4.56
N GLN A 95 9.54 17.21 3.42
CA GLN A 95 9.75 18.30 2.44
C GLN A 95 9.34 19.66 2.97
N GLU A 96 8.24 19.74 3.73
CA GLU A 96 7.79 21.00 4.35
C GLU A 96 8.75 21.46 5.44
N ASP A 97 9.19 20.53 6.29
CA ASP A 97 10.12 20.83 7.38
C ASP A 97 11.47 21.32 6.83
N ALA A 98 11.97 20.69 5.76
CA ALA A 98 13.19 21.12 5.08
C ALA A 98 13.04 22.49 4.40
N SER A 99 11.89 22.76 3.80
CA SER A 99 11.59 24.06 3.17
C SER A 99 11.49 25.18 4.21
N ALA A 100 10.92 24.89 5.39
CA ALA A 100 10.84 25.84 6.50
C ALA A 100 12.21 26.13 7.13
N ALA A 101 13.09 25.12 7.25
CA ALA A 101 14.42 25.27 7.83
C ALA A 101 15.40 26.07 6.96
N ASN A 102 15.24 26.04 5.62
CA ASN A 102 16.10 26.76 4.67
C ASN A 102 15.60 28.18 4.32
N GLY A 103 14.41 28.57 4.79
CA GLY A 103 13.75 29.83 4.45
C GLY A 103 13.81 30.94 5.51
N GLY A 104 14.58 30.77 6.58
CA GLY A 104 14.77 31.75 7.66
C GLY A 104 16.22 32.10 7.91
#